data_AF-A0A507B448-F1
#
_entry.id   AF-A0A507B448-F1
#
_cell.length_a   1.000
_cell.length_b   1.000
_cell.length_c   1.000
_cell.angle_alpha   90.00
_cell.angle_beta   90.00
_cell.angle_gamma   90.00
#
_symmetry.space_group_name_H-M   'P 1'
#
loop_
_entity.id
_entity.type
_entity.pdbx_description
1 polymer ?
#
loop_
_entity_poly.entity_id
_entity_poly.type
_entity_poly.pdbx_seq_one_letter_code
_entity_poly.pdbx_strand_id
1 'polypeptide(L)'
;MTRPASPERERPGIHSPVMTSHESGAAELQADEERGVVRIDDKTDISEHHEVVKGDASAVDGDLSQAEQKKLIRRIDLRLLPILGVMYSISLIDRSNLGLALVAGMQQDLGLNIGNRYTVVVLVFFVAYIILTLLHRKNLVLPKVGAANWLSFLGISFGAILIGMGFTYSWQTMAVCRVLLGVFEAGFLPGCTYLITCWYTRFEVGKRLSTFWLVSVIASGFAALLAYALSLLKGHQGLNGWRWIFIIEGAFTMAICLLGRFIIIDFPTKATKFLSPVEREFIISRLERDSGNAEEDEVTLYKVLHHLRDWRLYIWAFNLVATTLPGYAYQYFLPIILRDGMGYTGTQAQLLSAPPYVFAAIVCYISGWIGDRFQIRGPIVAVHQALTAIGMLVTVYGKSTGARNVTDMDNLGIGFVQFCVPGVLAFQANNITSHSKRAVASATCLIGGGIGGVIASVVFMARENPHYTTGVWTTFAVCMVSISLILGLDLHLWRQNKAAKAGRRMNEGMAGWMYTL
;
A
#
# COMPACT_ATOMS: atom_id res chain seq x y z
N MET A 1 18.97 38.75 47.97
CA MET A 1 19.93 39.83 48.27
C MET A 1 20.91 39.94 47.11
N THR A 2 21.22 41.09 46.50
CA THR A 2 20.49 42.37 46.39
C THR A 2 21.08 43.16 45.21
N ARG A 3 20.26 43.88 44.44
CA ARG A 3 20.68 44.93 43.47
C ARG A 3 21.38 46.10 44.20
N PRO A 4 22.23 46.93 43.54
CA PRO A 4 21.77 48.11 42.75
C PRO A 4 22.68 48.46 41.55
N ALA A 5 22.54 49.56 40.80
CA ALA A 5 21.36 50.24 40.21
C ALA A 5 21.86 51.26 39.16
N SER A 6 20.99 51.70 38.25
CA SER A 6 21.22 52.75 37.26
C SER A 6 21.04 54.18 37.81
N PRO A 7 21.42 55.22 37.05
CA PRO A 7 20.59 56.42 36.93
C PRO A 7 20.17 56.73 35.47
N GLU A 8 19.56 57.88 35.26
CA GLU A 8 18.46 58.13 34.30
C GLU A 8 18.63 59.47 33.54
N ARG A 9 17.66 59.84 32.67
CA ARG A 9 17.42 61.12 31.94
C ARG A 9 18.07 61.24 30.54
N GLU A 10 17.49 61.90 29.53
CA GLU A 10 16.21 62.66 29.40
C GLU A 10 15.75 62.73 27.90
N ARG A 11 14.49 63.15 27.64
CA ARG A 11 13.99 63.61 26.31
C ARG A 11 13.49 65.06 26.45
N PRO A 12 13.59 65.93 25.43
CA PRO A 12 12.51 66.14 24.43
C PRO A 12 13.08 66.42 23.01
N GLY A 13 12.34 66.70 21.92
CA GLY A 13 10.90 66.71 21.62
C GLY A 13 10.62 67.39 20.26
N ILE A 14 9.65 66.86 19.49
CA ILE A 14 8.80 67.51 18.46
C ILE A 14 9.44 68.53 17.48
N HIS A 15 9.43 68.22 16.17
CA HIS A 15 8.79 69.05 15.13
C HIS A 15 8.71 68.37 13.75
N SER A 16 7.50 68.35 13.17
CA SER A 16 7.25 68.38 11.72
C SER A 16 6.61 69.76 11.41
N PRO A 17 6.51 70.21 10.14
CA PRO A 17 5.25 69.97 9.40
C PRO A 17 5.32 70.04 7.83
N VAL A 18 4.14 69.79 7.20
CA VAL A 18 3.71 70.10 5.80
C VAL A 18 4.43 69.34 4.64
N MET A 19 3.81 68.49 3.79
CA MET A 19 2.61 68.48 2.90
C MET A 19 2.85 68.95 1.44
N THR A 20 2.04 68.40 0.52
CA THR A 20 1.98 68.56 -0.97
C THR A 20 2.91 67.62 -1.77
N SER A 21 2.55 67.03 -2.93
CA SER A 21 1.31 66.49 -3.57
C SER A 21 1.57 66.38 -5.08
N HIS A 22 0.91 65.45 -5.80
CA HIS A 22 0.96 65.29 -7.28
C HIS A 22 2.34 64.87 -7.88
N GLU A 23 2.46 64.22 -9.04
CA GLU A 23 1.61 63.24 -9.77
C GLU A 23 2.47 62.61 -10.90
N SER A 24 2.04 61.49 -11.50
CA SER A 24 2.30 61.03 -12.88
C SER A 24 3.57 61.50 -13.65
N GLY A 25 4.41 60.54 -14.09
CA GLY A 25 5.29 60.76 -15.26
C GLY A 25 6.18 59.56 -15.62
N ALA A 26 6.04 59.04 -16.85
CA ALA A 26 6.89 57.98 -17.39
C ALA A 26 7.98 58.55 -18.31
N ALA A 27 9.16 57.94 -18.35
CA ALA A 27 9.98 57.72 -19.56
C ALA A 27 11.35 57.08 -19.23
N GLU A 28 11.85 56.35 -20.22
CA GLU A 28 13.09 55.57 -20.28
C GLU A 28 14.39 56.35 -20.07
N LEU A 29 15.48 55.64 -19.67
CA LEU A 29 16.83 55.81 -20.22
C LEU A 29 17.73 54.59 -19.91
N GLN A 30 18.65 54.28 -20.81
CA GLN A 30 19.42 53.03 -20.89
C GLN A 30 20.84 53.10 -20.27
N ALA A 31 21.33 51.95 -19.79
CA ALA A 31 22.72 51.43 -19.80
C ALA A 31 22.66 50.05 -19.09
N ASP A 32 23.00 48.90 -19.65
CA ASP A 32 24.05 48.46 -20.59
C ASP A 32 25.47 48.53 -20.01
N GLU A 33 26.00 47.38 -19.58
CA GLU A 33 27.43 47.15 -19.30
C GLU A 33 27.78 45.69 -19.64
N GLU A 34 28.93 45.51 -20.32
CA GLU A 34 29.24 44.28 -21.06
C GLU A 34 30.02 43.19 -20.28
N ARG A 35 29.65 41.95 -20.59
CA ARG A 35 30.51 40.77 -20.87
C ARG A 35 31.99 40.79 -20.42
N GLY A 36 32.34 39.76 -19.64
CA GLY A 36 33.65 39.09 -19.71
C GLY A 36 33.50 37.66 -20.23
N VAL A 37 34.25 37.28 -21.27
CA VAL A 37 34.19 35.95 -21.92
C VAL A 37 35.57 35.27 -21.89
N VAL A 38 35.64 34.00 -21.48
CA VAL A 38 36.68 33.05 -21.92
C VAL A 38 36.07 31.66 -22.17
N ARG A 39 36.66 30.96 -23.17
CA ARG A 39 36.26 29.69 -23.81
C ARG A 39 37.52 28.79 -23.92
N ILE A 40 37.47 27.47 -24.15
CA ILE A 40 36.36 26.52 -24.48
C ILE A 40 36.72 25.11 -23.96
N ASP A 41 35.76 24.20 -23.78
CA ASP A 41 35.90 22.83 -24.34
C ASP A 41 34.58 22.03 -24.41
N ASP A 42 34.32 21.49 -25.60
CA ASP A 42 33.14 20.69 -25.97
C ASP A 42 33.39 19.19 -25.72
N LYS A 43 32.33 18.45 -25.33
CA LYS A 43 31.82 17.32 -26.14
C LYS A 43 30.56 16.63 -25.60
N THR A 44 29.53 16.64 -26.47
CA THR A 44 28.48 15.61 -26.62
C THR A 44 27.57 15.33 -25.43
N ASP A 45 26.71 16.29 -25.10
CA ASP A 45 25.33 15.97 -24.73
C ASP A 45 24.52 15.72 -26.01
N ILE A 46 23.85 14.57 -26.11
CA ILE A 46 22.88 14.29 -27.18
C ILE A 46 21.47 14.56 -26.64
N SER A 47 21.08 15.83 -26.64
CA SER A 47 19.70 16.24 -26.42
C SER A 47 18.92 16.19 -27.75
N GLU A 48 18.41 15.02 -28.11
CA GLU A 48 17.40 14.92 -29.17
C GLU A 48 16.08 15.54 -28.70
N HIS A 49 15.95 16.84 -28.92
CA HIS A 49 14.66 17.51 -28.97
C HIS A 49 13.86 16.94 -30.14
N HIS A 50 12.95 16.01 -29.85
CA HIS A 50 11.87 15.70 -30.77
C HIS A 50 10.88 16.88 -30.76
N GLU A 51 10.92 17.70 -31.82
CA GLU A 51 9.78 18.55 -32.16
C GLU A 51 8.57 17.65 -32.42
N VAL A 52 7.62 17.65 -31.49
CA VAL A 52 6.36 16.92 -31.66
C VAL A 52 5.52 17.69 -32.68
N VAL A 53 5.56 17.22 -33.93
CA VAL A 53 4.66 17.67 -35.00
C VAL A 53 3.22 17.52 -34.49
N LYS A 54 2.50 18.65 -34.40
CA LYS A 54 1.05 18.67 -34.16
C LYS A 54 0.31 18.15 -35.39
N GLY A 55 0.33 16.84 -35.60
CA GLY A 55 -0.60 16.15 -36.49
C GLY A 55 -1.99 16.11 -35.87
N ASP A 56 -3.03 16.13 -36.70
CA ASP A 56 -4.43 16.07 -36.27
C ASP A 56 -4.73 14.80 -35.47
N ALA A 57 -4.81 14.92 -34.15
CA ALA A 57 -5.12 13.83 -33.23
C ALA A 57 -6.54 13.24 -33.41
N SER A 58 -7.37 13.85 -34.27
CA SER A 58 -8.66 13.30 -34.72
C SER A 58 -8.50 12.15 -35.72
N ALA A 59 -7.35 11.98 -36.37
CA ALA A 59 -7.13 10.90 -37.35
C ALA A 59 -6.94 9.52 -36.69
N VAL A 60 -6.23 9.45 -35.55
CA VAL A 60 -5.77 8.18 -34.94
C VAL A 60 -6.91 7.34 -34.34
N ASP A 61 -8.00 7.97 -33.88
CA ASP A 61 -9.20 7.24 -33.42
C ASP A 61 -9.98 6.58 -34.58
N GLY A 62 -9.66 6.90 -35.84
CA GLY A 62 -10.26 6.32 -37.04
C GLY A 62 -9.71 4.92 -37.42
N ASP A 63 -8.48 4.60 -37.02
CA ASP A 63 -7.76 3.40 -37.50
C ASP A 63 -8.06 2.11 -36.72
N LEU A 64 -8.70 2.19 -35.55
CA LEU A 64 -8.98 1.03 -34.68
C LEU A 64 -10.46 0.98 -34.27
N SER A 65 -11.16 -0.06 -34.72
CA SER A 65 -12.57 -0.29 -34.39
C SER A 65 -12.77 -0.47 -32.88
N GLN A 66 -13.93 -0.05 -32.34
CA GLN A 66 -14.26 -0.25 -30.92
C GLN A 66 -14.14 -1.72 -30.44
N ALA A 67 -14.31 -2.68 -31.36
CA ALA A 67 -14.10 -4.10 -31.06
C ALA A 67 -12.61 -4.43 -30.85
N GLU A 68 -11.73 -3.84 -31.65
CA GLU A 68 -10.28 -4.01 -31.61
C GLU A 68 -9.68 -3.32 -30.40
N GLN A 69 -10.12 -2.08 -30.09
CA GLN A 69 -9.76 -1.39 -28.85
C GLN A 69 -10.08 -2.23 -27.60
N LYS A 70 -11.28 -2.85 -27.54
CA LYS A 70 -11.67 -3.75 -26.45
C LYS A 70 -10.84 -5.04 -26.42
N LYS A 71 -10.46 -5.58 -27.58
CA LYS A 71 -9.61 -6.78 -27.70
C LYS A 71 -8.17 -6.49 -27.24
N LEU A 72 -7.61 -5.34 -27.62
CA LEU A 72 -6.30 -4.85 -27.20
C LEU A 72 -6.23 -4.67 -25.69
N ILE A 73 -7.19 -3.95 -25.10
CA ILE A 73 -7.27 -3.74 -23.65
C ILE A 73 -7.34 -5.08 -22.90
N ARG A 74 -8.20 -6.02 -23.33
CA ARG A 74 -8.27 -7.37 -22.74
C ARG A 74 -6.95 -8.14 -22.85
N ARG A 75 -6.23 -8.01 -23.97
CA ARG A 75 -4.93 -8.65 -24.22
C ARG A 75 -3.85 -8.11 -23.28
N ILE A 76 -3.92 -6.84 -22.89
CA ILE A 76 -3.05 -6.23 -21.86
C ILE A 76 -3.48 -6.69 -20.47
N ASP A 77 -4.77 -6.61 -20.15
CA ASP A 77 -5.34 -7.03 -18.86
C ASP A 77 -4.96 -8.48 -18.51
N LEU A 78 -5.09 -9.41 -19.45
CA LEU A 78 -4.75 -10.82 -19.29
C LEU A 78 -3.25 -11.10 -19.11
N ARG A 79 -2.36 -10.19 -19.51
CA ARG A 79 -0.91 -10.36 -19.35
C ARG A 79 -0.36 -9.62 -18.14
N LEU A 80 -0.86 -8.42 -17.86
CA LEU A 80 -0.31 -7.52 -16.84
C LEU A 80 -0.92 -7.77 -15.45
N LEU A 81 -2.23 -7.97 -15.33
CA LEU A 81 -2.87 -8.13 -14.02
C LEU A 81 -2.56 -9.47 -13.34
N PRO A 82 -2.57 -10.63 -14.05
CA PRO A 82 -2.25 -11.91 -13.41
C PRO A 82 -0.80 -12.01 -12.95
N ILE A 83 0.18 -11.56 -13.75
CA ILE A 83 1.60 -11.65 -13.35
C ILE A 83 1.90 -10.76 -12.15
N LEU A 84 1.41 -9.52 -12.13
CA LEU A 84 1.58 -8.63 -10.98
C LEU A 84 0.84 -9.18 -9.76
N GLY A 85 -0.37 -9.71 -9.95
CA GLY A 85 -1.14 -10.36 -8.88
C GLY A 85 -0.37 -11.52 -8.26
N VAL A 86 0.09 -12.49 -9.05
CA VAL A 86 0.92 -13.62 -8.58
C VAL A 86 2.19 -13.13 -7.88
N MET A 87 2.90 -12.16 -8.47
CA MET A 87 4.10 -11.58 -7.89
C MET A 87 3.85 -10.91 -6.53
N TYR A 88 2.73 -10.20 -6.35
CA TYR A 88 2.36 -9.60 -5.06
C TYR A 88 1.77 -10.63 -4.08
N SER A 89 1.12 -11.68 -4.58
CA SER A 89 0.70 -12.84 -3.78
C SER A 89 1.89 -13.38 -3.01
N ILE A 90 2.99 -13.66 -3.71
CA ILE A 90 4.20 -14.22 -3.13
C ILE A 90 4.72 -13.34 -1.98
N SER A 91 4.79 -12.02 -2.17
CA SER A 91 5.19 -11.08 -1.09
C SER A 91 4.24 -11.12 0.12
N LEU A 92 2.93 -11.36 -0.07
CA LEU A 92 2.00 -11.61 1.04
C LEU A 92 2.22 -12.97 1.71
N ILE A 93 2.48 -14.02 0.92
CA ILE A 93 2.78 -15.38 1.37
C ILE A 93 4.01 -15.37 2.29
N ASP A 94 5.08 -14.73 1.85
CA ASP A 94 6.35 -14.58 2.56
C ASP A 94 6.20 -13.91 3.94
N ARG A 95 5.24 -12.99 4.11
CA ARG A 95 4.89 -12.44 5.43
C ARG A 95 4.25 -13.50 6.33
N SER A 96 3.26 -14.26 5.83
CA SER A 96 2.60 -15.34 6.60
C SER A 96 3.54 -16.45 7.02
N ASN A 97 4.57 -16.72 6.22
CA ASN A 97 5.48 -17.84 6.45
C ASN A 97 6.14 -17.81 7.82
N LEU A 98 6.36 -16.64 8.45
CA LEU A 98 6.89 -16.60 9.81
C LEU A 98 5.97 -17.26 10.84
N GLY A 99 4.64 -17.06 10.75
CA GLY A 99 3.67 -17.67 11.67
C GLY A 99 3.56 -19.18 11.46
N LEU A 100 3.52 -19.61 10.18
CA LEU A 100 3.46 -21.02 9.79
C LEU A 100 4.76 -21.77 10.14
N ALA A 101 5.92 -21.13 9.97
CA ALA A 101 7.24 -21.64 10.34
C ALA A 101 7.42 -21.77 11.86
N LEU A 102 6.87 -20.84 12.66
CA LEU A 102 6.90 -20.91 14.11
C LEU A 102 6.26 -22.21 14.62
N VAL A 103 5.12 -22.55 14.03
CA VAL A 103 4.38 -23.79 14.29
C VAL A 103 5.12 -25.04 13.81
N ALA A 104 5.85 -24.95 12.69
CA ALA A 104 6.69 -26.03 12.14
C ALA A 104 8.05 -26.24 12.86
N GLY A 105 8.28 -25.60 14.01
CA GLY A 105 9.44 -25.86 14.89
C GLY A 105 10.48 -24.75 14.97
N MET A 106 10.36 -23.67 14.17
CA MET A 106 11.29 -22.52 14.20
C MET A 106 11.44 -21.91 15.59
N GLN A 107 10.37 -21.99 16.40
CA GLN A 107 10.29 -21.52 17.78
C GLN A 107 11.32 -22.15 18.72
N GLN A 108 11.61 -23.44 18.52
CA GLN A 108 12.55 -24.22 19.30
C GLN A 108 13.98 -24.00 18.78
N ASP A 109 14.20 -24.16 17.47
CA ASP A 109 15.51 -24.04 16.82
C ASP A 109 16.18 -22.67 17.03
N LEU A 110 15.41 -21.58 16.96
CA LEU A 110 15.93 -20.21 17.10
C LEU A 110 15.78 -19.66 18.53
N GLY A 111 15.21 -20.43 19.47
CA GLY A 111 14.99 -19.99 20.86
C GLY A 111 14.10 -18.74 20.95
N LEU A 112 13.06 -18.66 20.11
CA LEU A 112 12.13 -17.51 20.04
C LEU A 112 11.16 -17.43 21.22
N ASN A 113 11.05 -18.52 22.01
CA ASN A 113 10.34 -18.58 23.29
C ASN A 113 10.90 -17.64 24.38
N ILE A 114 12.15 -17.21 24.24
CA ILE A 114 12.85 -16.51 25.31
C ILE A 114 12.53 -15.01 25.23
N GLY A 115 11.53 -14.59 26.00
CA GLY A 115 11.07 -13.19 26.06
C GLY A 115 10.44 -12.71 24.76
N ASN A 116 10.67 -11.44 24.41
CA ASN A 116 9.98 -10.78 23.29
C ASN A 116 10.67 -10.99 21.92
N ARG A 117 11.49 -12.04 21.75
CA ARG A 117 12.28 -12.27 20.52
C ARG A 117 11.40 -12.40 19.27
N TYR A 118 10.30 -13.14 19.34
CA TYR A 118 9.35 -13.25 18.22
C TYR A 118 8.76 -11.89 17.82
N THR A 119 8.26 -11.13 18.80
CA THR A 119 7.77 -9.75 18.60
C THR A 119 8.80 -8.85 17.93
N VAL A 120 10.07 -8.88 18.36
CA VAL A 120 11.14 -8.10 17.73
C VAL A 120 11.35 -8.50 16.26
N VAL A 121 11.37 -9.81 15.96
CA VAL A 121 11.54 -10.33 14.58
C VAL A 121 10.39 -9.89 13.65
N VAL A 122 9.16 -9.79 14.15
CA VAL A 122 8.01 -9.25 13.39
C VAL A 122 8.08 -7.72 13.26
N LEU A 123 8.45 -7.01 14.33
CA LEU A 123 8.45 -5.55 14.39
C LEU A 123 9.47 -4.92 13.45
N VAL A 124 10.71 -5.44 13.41
CA VAL A 124 11.81 -4.84 12.63
C VAL A 124 11.53 -4.83 11.13
N PHE A 125 10.76 -5.79 10.63
CA PHE A 125 10.27 -5.82 9.25
C PHE A 125 9.38 -4.61 8.94
N PHE A 126 8.37 -4.33 9.77
CA PHE A 126 7.45 -3.22 9.53
C PHE A 126 8.13 -1.85 9.66
N VAL A 127 9.06 -1.69 10.61
CA VAL A 127 9.84 -0.46 10.75
C VAL A 127 10.67 -0.18 9.49
N ALA A 128 11.40 -1.17 8.98
CA ALA A 128 12.16 -1.05 7.74
C ALA A 128 11.25 -0.75 6.54
N TYR A 129 10.11 -1.46 6.44
CA TYR A 129 9.12 -1.29 5.39
C TYR A 129 8.55 0.13 5.32
N ILE A 130 8.15 0.72 6.46
CA ILE A 130 7.59 2.08 6.52
C ILE A 130 8.62 3.12 6.06
N ILE A 131 9.85 3.06 6.59
CA ILE A 131 10.91 4.03 6.30
C ILE A 131 11.25 3.99 4.80
N LEU A 132 11.41 2.80 4.21
CA LEU A 132 11.74 2.70 2.80
C LEU A 132 10.56 2.95 1.86
N THR A 133 9.32 2.69 2.28
CA THR A 133 8.12 3.05 1.49
C THR A 133 8.07 4.57 1.24
N LEU A 134 8.45 5.37 2.25
CA LEU A 134 8.57 6.83 2.13
C LEU A 134 9.72 7.25 1.21
N LEU A 135 10.88 6.61 1.33
CA LEU A 135 12.06 6.92 0.52
C LEU A 135 11.84 6.59 -0.97
N HIS A 136 11.23 5.43 -1.25
CA HIS A 136 11.03 4.91 -2.61
C HIS A 136 10.16 5.84 -3.47
N ARG A 137 9.12 6.43 -2.87
CA ARG A 137 8.23 7.37 -3.55
C ARG A 137 8.93 8.65 -3.98
N LYS A 138 9.98 9.08 -3.27
CA LYS A 138 10.77 10.27 -3.64
C LYS A 138 11.81 9.98 -4.73
N ASN A 139 12.33 8.75 -4.80
CA ASN A 139 13.54 8.46 -5.58
C ASN A 139 13.30 7.98 -7.04
N LEU A 140 12.05 7.88 -7.49
CA LEU A 140 11.62 7.59 -8.89
C LEU A 140 12.61 6.74 -9.72
N VAL A 141 12.96 5.56 -9.19
CA VAL A 141 13.87 4.61 -9.86
C VAL A 141 13.15 3.88 -10.99
N LEU A 142 11.83 3.65 -10.85
CA LEU A 142 11.00 2.92 -11.82
C LEU A 142 11.08 3.48 -13.26
N PRO A 143 10.86 4.78 -13.51
CA PRO A 143 10.93 5.33 -14.88
C PRO A 143 12.31 5.15 -15.52
N LYS A 144 13.37 5.33 -14.73
CA LYS A 144 14.78 5.24 -15.18
C LYS A 144 15.17 3.80 -15.51
N VAL A 145 14.92 2.86 -14.61
CA VAL A 145 15.37 1.46 -14.72
C VAL A 145 14.41 0.58 -15.53
N GLY A 146 13.13 0.99 -15.68
CA GLY A 146 12.07 0.18 -16.27
C GLY A 146 11.38 -0.70 -15.21
N ALA A 147 10.06 -0.78 -15.25
CA ALA A 147 9.28 -1.46 -14.23
C ALA A 147 9.54 -2.98 -14.20
N ALA A 148 9.74 -3.59 -15.37
CA ALA A 148 10.06 -5.01 -15.51
C ALA A 148 11.43 -5.37 -14.88
N ASN A 149 12.46 -4.53 -15.08
CA ASN A 149 13.76 -4.72 -14.44
C ASN A 149 13.66 -4.59 -12.91
N TRP A 150 13.00 -3.52 -12.45
CA TRP A 150 12.98 -3.18 -11.03
C TRP A 150 12.15 -4.13 -10.18
N LEU A 151 10.92 -4.47 -10.61
CA LEU A 151 10.05 -5.39 -9.87
C LEU A 151 10.67 -6.79 -9.79
N SER A 152 11.31 -7.26 -10.86
CA SER A 152 12.06 -8.53 -10.84
C SER A 152 13.33 -8.46 -9.99
N PHE A 153 14.06 -7.35 -9.96
CA PHE A 153 15.22 -7.18 -9.09
C PHE A 153 14.83 -7.21 -7.61
N LEU A 154 13.77 -6.49 -7.21
CA LEU A 154 13.23 -6.57 -5.85
C LEU A 154 12.79 -8.01 -5.53
N GLY A 155 12.04 -8.64 -6.45
CA GLY A 155 11.58 -10.02 -6.37
C GLY A 155 12.67 -11.05 -6.11
N ILE A 156 13.72 -11.02 -6.93
CA ILE A 156 14.88 -11.91 -6.79
C ILE A 156 15.63 -11.62 -5.50
N SER A 157 15.76 -10.35 -5.11
CA SER A 157 16.45 -9.95 -3.87
C SER A 157 15.75 -10.47 -2.62
N PHE A 158 14.42 -10.34 -2.54
CA PHE A 158 13.67 -10.89 -1.39
C PHE A 158 13.59 -12.41 -1.40
N GLY A 159 13.45 -13.04 -2.58
CA GLY A 159 13.57 -14.49 -2.74
C GLY A 159 14.90 -15.06 -2.21
N ALA A 160 16.02 -14.40 -2.54
CA ALA A 160 17.34 -14.79 -2.03
C ALA A 160 17.45 -14.64 -0.51
N ILE A 161 16.83 -13.59 0.08
CA ILE A 161 16.79 -13.39 1.53
C ILE A 161 15.96 -14.48 2.22
N LEU A 162 14.85 -14.94 1.63
CA LEU A 162 14.03 -16.03 2.16
C LEU A 162 14.80 -17.36 2.17
N ILE A 163 15.51 -17.70 1.08
CA ILE A 163 16.42 -18.84 1.08
C ILE A 163 17.44 -18.70 2.22
N GLY A 164 18.01 -17.50 2.40
CA GLY A 164 18.90 -17.17 3.53
C GLY A 164 18.26 -17.39 4.91
N MET A 165 16.98 -17.06 5.11
CA MET A 165 16.24 -17.30 6.36
C MET A 165 16.21 -18.80 6.73
N GLY A 166 16.01 -19.69 5.75
CA GLY A 166 16.01 -21.14 5.97
C GLY A 166 17.35 -21.71 6.45
N PHE A 167 18.47 -21.02 6.18
CA PHE A 167 19.81 -21.40 6.66
C PHE A 167 20.23 -20.68 7.96
N THR A 168 19.37 -19.87 8.58
CA THR A 168 19.69 -19.21 9.86
C THR A 168 19.78 -20.20 11.03
N TYR A 169 20.64 -19.89 12.00
CA TYR A 169 20.78 -20.64 13.27
C TYR A 169 20.61 -19.75 14.52
N SER A 170 20.38 -18.45 14.32
CA SER A 170 20.31 -17.45 15.40
C SER A 170 19.13 -16.50 15.18
N TRP A 171 18.39 -16.16 16.23
CA TRP A 171 17.29 -15.20 16.16
C TRP A 171 17.75 -13.80 15.70
N GLN A 172 19.00 -13.41 16.02
CA GLN A 172 19.60 -12.17 15.52
C GLN A 172 19.77 -12.21 14.00
N THR A 173 20.29 -13.32 13.45
CA THR A 173 20.41 -13.47 11.99
C THR A 173 19.03 -13.44 11.29
N MET A 174 18.02 -14.08 11.89
CA MET A 174 16.63 -13.98 11.42
C MET A 174 16.09 -12.54 11.45
N ALA A 175 16.36 -11.77 12.51
CA ALA A 175 15.96 -10.36 12.61
C ALA A 175 16.62 -9.48 11.53
N VAL A 176 17.92 -9.70 11.23
CA VAL A 176 18.62 -9.00 10.14
C VAL A 176 17.99 -9.36 8.78
N CYS A 177 17.74 -10.64 8.51
CA CYS A 177 17.02 -11.05 7.30
C CYS A 177 15.63 -10.41 7.20
N ARG A 178 14.89 -10.24 8.31
CA ARG A 178 13.59 -9.56 8.31
C ARG A 178 13.69 -8.05 8.04
N VAL A 179 14.75 -7.38 8.48
CA VAL A 179 15.02 -5.98 8.10
C VAL A 179 15.28 -5.89 6.60
N LEU A 180 16.16 -6.74 6.06
CA LEU A 180 16.47 -6.76 4.62
C LEU A 180 15.22 -7.09 3.78
N LEU A 181 14.39 -8.04 4.22
CA LEU A 181 13.11 -8.35 3.58
C LEU A 181 12.22 -7.09 3.51
N GLY A 182 12.04 -6.37 4.62
CA GLY A 182 11.27 -5.13 4.66
C GLY A 182 11.84 -4.01 3.77
N VAL A 183 13.17 -3.94 3.62
CA VAL A 183 13.88 -3.01 2.73
C VAL A 183 13.50 -3.24 1.25
N PHE A 184 13.59 -4.48 0.76
CA PHE A 184 13.30 -4.78 -0.65
C PHE A 184 11.80 -4.79 -0.96
N GLU A 185 10.98 -5.28 -0.02
CA GLU A 185 9.54 -5.41 -0.23
C GLU A 185 8.79 -4.06 -0.22
N ALA A 186 9.32 -3.04 0.46
CA ALA A 186 8.76 -1.68 0.51
C ALA A 186 8.54 -1.03 -0.87
N GLY A 187 9.38 -1.36 -1.85
CA GLY A 187 9.28 -0.86 -3.22
C GLY A 187 8.24 -1.58 -4.08
N PHE A 188 7.77 -2.74 -3.65
CA PHE A 188 7.08 -3.70 -4.52
C PHE A 188 5.63 -3.30 -4.82
N LEU A 189 4.81 -3.15 -3.77
CA LEU A 189 3.43 -2.67 -3.90
C LEU A 189 3.31 -1.30 -4.59
N PRO A 190 4.08 -0.25 -4.24
CA PRO A 190 4.03 1.02 -4.98
C PRO A 190 4.53 0.88 -6.43
N GLY A 191 5.48 0.00 -6.72
CA GLY A 191 5.92 -0.28 -8.08
C GLY A 191 4.84 -0.94 -8.95
N CYS A 192 4.16 -1.97 -8.41
CA CYS A 192 3.04 -2.64 -9.10
C CYS A 192 1.87 -1.69 -9.36
N THR A 193 1.48 -0.88 -8.36
CA THR A 193 0.39 0.09 -8.52
C THR A 193 0.74 1.21 -9.51
N TYR A 194 1.98 1.72 -9.50
CA TYR A 194 2.44 2.71 -10.47
C TYR A 194 2.45 2.17 -11.91
N LEU A 195 2.92 0.94 -12.11
CA LEU A 195 2.88 0.31 -13.44
C LEU A 195 1.44 0.17 -13.96
N ILE A 196 0.49 -0.22 -13.10
CA ILE A 196 -0.94 -0.26 -13.45
C ILE A 196 -1.44 1.14 -13.83
N THR A 197 -1.10 2.21 -13.09
CA THR A 197 -1.51 3.57 -13.47
C THR A 197 -0.93 4.06 -14.79
N CYS A 198 0.23 3.56 -15.23
CA CYS A 198 0.84 3.95 -16.51
C CYS A 198 0.22 3.27 -17.74
N TRP A 199 -0.61 2.25 -17.55
CA TRP A 199 -1.23 1.48 -18.66
C TRP A 199 -2.70 1.83 -18.89
N TYR A 200 -3.33 2.59 -17.99
CA TYR A 200 -4.79 2.60 -17.85
C TYR A 200 -5.33 3.98 -17.43
N THR A 201 -6.50 4.34 -17.96
CA THR A 201 -7.20 5.59 -17.64
C THR A 201 -7.76 5.60 -16.22
N ARG A 202 -7.92 6.78 -15.63
CA ARG A 202 -8.28 7.00 -14.21
C ARG A 202 -9.56 6.27 -13.77
N PHE A 203 -10.54 6.15 -14.66
CA PHE A 203 -11.81 5.47 -14.39
C PHE A 203 -11.73 3.95 -14.45
N GLU A 204 -10.70 3.40 -15.11
CA GLU A 204 -10.53 1.96 -15.26
C GLU A 204 -9.53 1.38 -14.24
N VAL A 205 -8.53 2.16 -13.81
CA VAL A 205 -7.52 1.79 -12.80
C VAL A 205 -8.14 1.16 -11.54
N GLY A 206 -9.21 1.75 -11.01
CA GLY A 206 -9.85 1.28 -9.77
C GLY A 206 -10.36 -0.17 -9.84
N LYS A 207 -10.94 -0.58 -10.97
CA LYS A 207 -11.39 -1.97 -11.17
C LYS A 207 -10.21 -2.92 -11.27
N ARG A 208 -9.17 -2.52 -12.00
CA ARG A 208 -7.98 -3.34 -12.24
C ARG A 208 -7.12 -3.54 -10.99
N LEU A 209 -7.00 -2.51 -10.14
CA LEU A 209 -6.39 -2.63 -8.82
C LEU A 209 -7.15 -3.61 -7.92
N SER A 210 -8.49 -3.57 -7.93
CA SER A 210 -9.31 -4.54 -7.20
C SER A 210 -9.14 -5.97 -7.73
N THR A 211 -9.06 -6.17 -9.05
CA THR A 211 -8.77 -7.49 -9.64
C THR A 211 -7.37 -8.00 -9.27
N PHE A 212 -6.34 -7.15 -9.34
CA PHE A 212 -4.98 -7.45 -8.87
C PHE A 212 -4.96 -7.88 -7.40
N TRP A 213 -5.67 -7.16 -6.54
CA TRP A 213 -5.76 -7.49 -5.11
C TRP A 213 -6.49 -8.82 -4.87
N LEU A 214 -7.58 -9.07 -5.59
CA LEU A 214 -8.35 -10.31 -5.48
C LEU A 214 -7.54 -11.55 -5.88
N VAL A 215 -6.79 -11.48 -7.00
CA VAL A 215 -5.84 -12.54 -7.39
C VAL A 215 -4.83 -12.79 -6.26
N SER A 216 -4.36 -11.73 -5.62
CA SER A 216 -3.37 -11.81 -4.54
C SER A 216 -3.91 -12.45 -3.27
N VAL A 217 -5.15 -12.16 -2.88
CA VAL A 217 -5.84 -12.81 -1.74
C VAL A 217 -6.10 -14.29 -2.03
N ILE A 218 -6.58 -14.63 -3.24
CA ILE A 218 -6.85 -16.03 -3.64
C ILE A 218 -5.57 -16.86 -3.57
N ALA A 219 -4.48 -16.38 -4.20
CA ALA A 219 -3.20 -17.08 -4.20
C ALA A 219 -2.59 -17.19 -2.79
N SER A 220 -2.74 -16.16 -1.94
CA SER A 220 -2.29 -16.21 -0.54
C SER A 220 -3.00 -17.31 0.27
N GLY A 221 -4.25 -17.66 -0.06
CA GLY A 221 -4.96 -18.77 0.59
C GLY A 221 -4.33 -20.15 0.37
N PHE A 222 -3.59 -20.33 -0.73
CA PHE A 222 -2.87 -21.59 -1.00
C PHE A 222 -1.56 -21.71 -0.21
N ALA A 223 -1.04 -20.64 0.40
CA ALA A 223 0.21 -20.68 1.18
C ALA A 223 0.12 -21.61 2.39
N ALA A 224 -0.98 -21.58 3.13
CA ALA A 224 -1.17 -22.44 4.30
C ALA A 224 -1.17 -23.94 3.90
N LEU A 225 -1.66 -24.27 2.70
CA LEU A 225 -1.60 -25.63 2.13
C LEU A 225 -0.18 -25.98 1.66
N LEU A 226 0.54 -25.04 1.06
CA LEU A 226 1.93 -25.23 0.64
C LEU A 226 2.84 -25.44 1.86
N ALA A 227 2.76 -24.56 2.86
CA ALA A 227 3.48 -24.68 4.12
C ALA A 227 3.17 -25.98 4.86
N TYR A 228 1.91 -26.46 4.83
CA TYR A 228 1.55 -27.79 5.32
C TYR A 228 2.32 -28.89 4.57
N ALA A 229 2.28 -28.91 3.23
CA ALA A 229 2.97 -29.91 2.42
C ALA A 229 4.51 -29.87 2.64
N LEU A 230 5.09 -28.68 2.75
CA LEU A 230 6.53 -28.50 3.00
C LEU A 230 6.93 -28.87 4.44
N SER A 231 6.03 -28.73 5.41
CA SER A 231 6.29 -29.16 6.80
C SER A 231 6.48 -30.68 6.93
N LEU A 232 5.88 -31.46 6.02
CA LEU A 232 6.01 -32.92 5.97
C LEU A 232 7.44 -33.38 5.58
N LEU A 233 8.26 -32.49 5.00
CA LEU A 233 9.67 -32.78 4.66
C LEU A 233 10.60 -32.76 5.90
N LYS A 234 10.07 -32.59 7.11
CA LYS A 234 10.83 -32.60 8.37
C LYS A 234 11.67 -33.89 8.50
N GLY A 235 12.98 -33.71 8.69
CA GLY A 235 13.93 -34.81 8.84
C GLY A 235 14.69 -35.17 7.55
N HIS A 236 14.19 -34.80 6.37
CA HIS A 236 15.00 -34.90 5.15
C HIS A 236 16.20 -33.95 5.23
N GLN A 237 17.38 -34.49 4.89
CA GLN A 237 18.69 -33.80 5.00
C GLN A 237 19.01 -33.25 6.40
N GLY A 238 18.39 -33.80 7.47
CA GLY A 238 18.58 -33.30 8.84
C GLY A 238 17.99 -31.91 9.12
N LEU A 239 17.18 -31.37 8.21
CA LEU A 239 16.55 -30.06 8.37
C LEU A 239 15.13 -30.18 8.95
N ASN A 240 14.77 -29.25 9.83
CA ASN A 240 13.40 -29.11 10.32
C ASN A 240 12.48 -28.50 9.24
N GLY A 241 11.19 -28.89 9.26
CA GLY A 241 10.21 -28.52 8.23
C GLY A 241 10.08 -27.01 7.97
N TRP A 242 10.27 -26.18 9.00
CA TRP A 242 10.24 -24.71 8.85
C TRP A 242 11.34 -24.16 7.92
N ARG A 243 12.49 -24.83 7.80
CA ARG A 243 13.57 -24.42 6.89
C ARG A 243 13.19 -24.69 5.44
N TRP A 244 12.53 -25.81 5.18
CA TRP A 244 12.04 -26.18 3.86
C TRP A 244 10.98 -25.21 3.33
N ILE A 245 10.10 -24.69 4.19
CA ILE A 245 9.16 -23.60 3.86
C ILE A 245 9.92 -22.42 3.25
N PHE A 246 10.88 -21.83 3.98
CA PHE A 246 11.63 -20.67 3.50
C PHE A 246 12.52 -20.94 2.27
N ILE A 247 13.16 -22.12 2.18
CA ILE A 247 14.04 -22.47 1.05
C ILE A 247 13.24 -22.68 -0.23
N ILE A 248 12.17 -23.49 -0.18
CA ILE A 248 11.41 -23.86 -1.38
C ILE A 248 10.53 -22.70 -1.83
N GLU A 249 9.90 -21.98 -0.91
CA GLU A 249 9.11 -20.79 -1.27
C GLU A 249 10.01 -19.66 -1.76
N GLY A 250 11.17 -19.40 -1.13
CA GLY A 250 12.16 -18.45 -1.65
C GLY A 250 12.71 -18.80 -3.04
N ALA A 251 12.91 -20.08 -3.34
CA ALA A 251 13.30 -20.54 -4.68
C ALA A 251 12.17 -20.35 -5.72
N PHE A 252 10.93 -20.65 -5.35
CA PHE A 252 9.74 -20.42 -6.18
C PHE A 252 9.52 -18.93 -6.45
N THR A 253 9.70 -18.09 -5.43
CA THR A 253 9.73 -16.63 -5.51
C THR A 253 10.75 -16.13 -6.53
N MET A 254 12.01 -16.58 -6.44
CA MET A 254 13.05 -16.22 -7.40
C MET A 254 12.69 -16.65 -8.83
N ALA A 255 12.19 -17.88 -9.00
CA ALA A 255 11.80 -18.40 -10.30
C ALA A 255 10.66 -17.57 -10.94
N ILE A 256 9.61 -17.26 -10.19
CA ILE A 256 8.50 -16.44 -10.69
C ILE A 256 8.93 -15.01 -10.96
N CYS A 257 9.77 -14.40 -10.11
CA CYS A 257 10.23 -13.03 -10.34
C CYS A 257 11.18 -12.95 -11.56
N LEU A 258 11.98 -13.99 -11.80
CA LEU A 258 12.81 -14.14 -13.00
C LEU A 258 11.97 -14.35 -14.26
N LEU A 259 10.93 -15.19 -14.23
CA LEU A 259 9.96 -15.32 -15.33
C LEU A 259 9.18 -14.02 -15.55
N GLY A 260 8.80 -13.35 -14.46
CA GLY A 260 8.19 -12.03 -14.43
C GLY A 260 9.00 -11.01 -15.22
N ARG A 261 10.33 -11.10 -15.24
CA ARG A 261 11.18 -10.19 -16.02
C ARG A 261 10.89 -10.27 -17.53
N PHE A 262 10.50 -11.44 -18.03
CA PHE A 262 10.16 -11.66 -19.44
C PHE A 262 8.66 -11.49 -19.73
N ILE A 263 7.81 -11.72 -18.73
CA ILE A 263 6.35 -11.67 -18.86
C ILE A 263 5.82 -10.23 -18.69
N ILE A 264 6.34 -9.47 -17.71
CA ILE A 264 5.96 -8.07 -17.46
C ILE A 264 6.18 -7.25 -18.72
N ILE A 265 5.13 -6.54 -19.13
CA ILE A 265 5.23 -5.48 -20.12
C ILE A 265 5.72 -4.23 -19.36
N ASP A 266 6.83 -3.63 -19.82
CA ASP A 266 7.33 -2.37 -19.27
C ASP A 266 6.36 -1.21 -19.62
N PHE A 267 6.76 0.06 -19.47
CA PHE A 267 5.92 1.20 -19.86
C PHE A 267 5.43 1.11 -21.32
N PRO A 268 4.25 1.70 -21.68
CA PRO A 268 3.73 1.70 -23.06
C PRO A 268 4.77 2.17 -24.09
N THR A 269 5.58 3.16 -23.73
CA THR A 269 6.68 3.73 -24.52
C THR A 269 7.82 2.74 -24.83
N LYS A 270 7.94 1.64 -24.07
CA LYS A 270 8.96 0.59 -24.22
C LYS A 270 8.38 -0.76 -24.71
N ALA A 271 7.07 -0.84 -24.94
CA ALA A 271 6.34 -2.09 -25.21
C ALA A 271 6.40 -2.59 -26.69
N THR A 272 7.50 -2.31 -27.40
CA THR A 272 7.67 -2.57 -28.85
C THR A 272 7.58 -4.03 -29.28
N LYS A 273 7.78 -4.98 -28.36
CA LYS A 273 7.68 -6.43 -28.64
C LYS A 273 6.27 -7.01 -28.49
N PHE A 274 5.29 -6.22 -28.03
CA PHE A 274 3.95 -6.72 -27.72
C PHE A 274 2.84 -6.02 -28.51
N LEU A 275 2.98 -4.72 -28.76
CA LEU A 275 2.02 -3.93 -29.52
C LEU A 275 2.56 -3.60 -30.92
N SER A 276 1.67 -3.59 -31.90
CA SER A 276 1.88 -2.88 -33.17
C SER A 276 2.14 -1.38 -32.91
N PRO A 277 2.90 -0.66 -33.76
CA PRO A 277 3.06 0.80 -33.65
C PRO A 277 1.72 1.53 -33.49
N VAL A 278 0.71 1.17 -34.30
CA VAL A 278 -0.65 1.75 -34.26
C VAL A 278 -1.36 1.45 -32.93
N GLU A 279 -1.27 0.21 -32.43
CA GLU A 279 -1.85 -0.16 -31.12
C GLU A 279 -1.18 0.60 -29.96
N ARG A 280 0.12 0.88 -30.06
CA ARG A 280 0.90 1.62 -29.06
C ARG A 280 0.54 3.11 -29.06
N GLU A 281 0.48 3.73 -30.23
CA GLU A 281 0.13 5.14 -30.41
C GLU A 281 -1.32 5.43 -29.98
N PHE A 282 -2.24 4.49 -30.25
CA PHE A 282 -3.59 4.53 -29.70
C PHE A 282 -3.61 4.54 -28.16
N ILE A 283 -2.77 3.76 -27.48
CA ILE A 283 -2.73 3.74 -26.01
C ILE A 283 -2.11 5.01 -25.44
N ILE A 284 -1.02 5.51 -26.06
CA ILE A 284 -0.36 6.74 -25.63
C ILE A 284 -1.34 7.92 -25.78
N SER A 285 -1.92 8.11 -26.97
CA SER A 285 -2.91 9.16 -27.21
C SER A 285 -4.19 9.02 -26.35
N ARG A 286 -4.61 7.79 -25.99
CA ARG A 286 -5.71 7.55 -25.04
C ARG A 286 -5.34 8.01 -23.62
N LEU A 287 -4.11 7.75 -23.18
CA LEU A 287 -3.64 8.14 -21.84
C LEU A 287 -3.40 9.65 -21.74
N GLU A 288 -2.83 10.25 -22.79
CA GLU A 288 -2.64 11.70 -22.92
C GLU A 288 -3.98 12.44 -22.93
N ARG A 289 -5.01 11.91 -23.62
CA ARG A 289 -6.38 12.47 -23.59
C ARG A 289 -7.03 12.40 -22.21
N ASP A 290 -6.81 11.35 -21.43
CA ASP A 290 -7.37 11.24 -20.07
C ASP A 290 -6.58 12.06 -19.04
N SER A 291 -5.29 12.29 -19.31
CA SER A 291 -4.42 13.24 -18.58
C SER A 291 -4.63 14.70 -19.01
N GLY A 292 -5.35 14.93 -20.11
CA GLY A 292 -5.51 16.22 -20.76
C GLY A 292 -6.00 17.33 -19.82
N ASN A 293 -5.25 18.43 -19.76
CA ASN A 293 -5.49 19.61 -18.91
C ASN A 293 -5.53 19.34 -17.39
N ALA A 294 -5.10 18.16 -16.92
CA ALA A 294 -4.64 18.06 -15.54
C ALA A 294 -3.25 18.70 -15.49
N GLU A 295 -3.15 19.92 -14.96
CA GLU A 295 -1.86 20.46 -14.53
C GLU A 295 -1.17 19.39 -13.67
N GLU A 296 0.02 18.93 -14.07
CA GLU A 296 0.82 18.03 -13.25
C GLU A 296 1.29 18.80 -12.02
N ASP A 297 0.40 18.82 -11.03
CA ASP A 297 0.51 19.64 -9.84
C ASP A 297 1.68 19.13 -8.99
N GLU A 298 2.88 19.64 -9.29
CA GLU A 298 4.14 19.14 -8.75
C GLU A 298 4.04 18.99 -7.24
N VAL A 299 4.56 17.87 -6.72
CA VAL A 299 4.48 17.53 -5.29
C VAL A 299 5.57 18.32 -4.52
N THR A 300 5.45 19.64 -4.56
CA THR A 300 6.28 20.58 -3.81
C THR A 300 6.06 20.37 -2.32
N LEU A 301 7.12 20.49 -1.51
CA LEU A 301 7.06 20.33 -0.04
C LEU A 301 5.99 21.21 0.61
N TYR A 302 5.78 22.43 0.09
CA TYR A 302 4.71 23.34 0.53
C TYR A 302 3.31 22.75 0.32
N LYS A 303 3.00 22.20 -0.86
CA LYS A 303 1.71 21.56 -1.15
C LYS A 303 1.52 20.31 -0.29
N VAL A 304 2.59 19.55 -0.02
CA VAL A 304 2.56 18.42 0.92
C VAL A 304 2.15 18.86 2.33
N LEU A 305 2.81 19.90 2.88
CA LEU A 305 2.46 20.44 4.20
C LEU A 305 1.05 21.03 4.22
N HIS A 306 0.59 21.67 3.14
CA HIS A 306 -0.78 22.16 3.01
C HIS A 306 -1.80 21.01 3.09
N HIS A 307 -1.63 19.98 2.27
CA HIS A 307 -2.54 18.83 2.23
C HIS A 307 -2.55 18.05 3.54
N LEU A 308 -1.41 17.91 4.23
CA LEU A 308 -1.30 17.27 5.55
C LEU A 308 -2.08 18.00 6.66
N ARG A 309 -2.64 19.20 6.42
CA ARG A 309 -3.55 19.88 7.36
C ARG A 309 -5.01 19.41 7.22
N ASP A 310 -5.38 18.65 6.18
CA ASP A 310 -6.73 18.08 6.04
C ASP A 310 -6.90 16.88 6.98
N TRP A 311 -7.66 17.08 8.05
CA TRP A 311 -7.97 16.09 9.09
C TRP A 311 -8.54 14.77 8.53
N ARG A 312 -9.20 14.80 7.36
CA ARG A 312 -9.79 13.62 6.71
C ARG A 312 -8.73 12.58 6.31
N LEU A 313 -7.50 13.03 5.98
CA LEU A 313 -6.39 12.14 5.65
C LEU A 313 -6.03 11.18 6.78
N TYR A 314 -6.09 11.67 8.03
CA TYR A 314 -5.77 10.88 9.21
C TYR A 314 -6.86 9.86 9.53
N ILE A 315 -8.12 10.12 9.18
CA ILE A 315 -9.20 9.13 9.32
C ILE A 315 -9.00 7.96 8.35
N TRP A 316 -8.74 8.22 7.07
CA TRP A 316 -8.46 7.13 6.12
C TRP A 316 -7.19 6.34 6.51
N ALA A 317 -6.17 7.01 7.04
CA ALA A 317 -4.99 6.33 7.57
C ALA A 317 -5.27 5.50 8.83
N PHE A 318 -6.04 6.02 9.78
CA PHE A 318 -6.44 5.28 10.98
C PHE A 318 -7.33 4.08 10.65
N ASN A 319 -8.24 4.22 9.69
CA ASN A 319 -9.06 3.10 9.22
C ASN A 319 -8.18 1.98 8.62
N LEU A 320 -7.08 2.33 7.93
CA LEU A 320 -6.12 1.33 7.45
C LEU A 320 -5.30 0.71 8.60
N VAL A 321 -4.92 1.46 9.64
CA VAL A 321 -4.34 0.90 10.89
C VAL A 321 -5.30 -0.13 11.47
N ALA A 322 -6.57 0.24 11.66
CA ALA A 322 -7.59 -0.57 12.31
C ALA A 322 -7.96 -1.85 11.54
N THR A 323 -7.75 -1.87 10.23
CA THR A 323 -7.92 -3.07 9.40
C THR A 323 -6.65 -3.92 9.32
N THR A 324 -5.48 -3.30 9.18
CA THR A 324 -4.23 -4.05 9.02
C THR A 324 -3.78 -4.71 10.32
N LEU A 325 -4.08 -4.11 11.48
CA LEU A 325 -3.80 -4.68 12.80
C LEU A 325 -4.43 -6.09 12.97
N PRO A 326 -5.76 -6.29 12.87
CA PRO A 326 -6.36 -7.63 12.93
C PRO A 326 -5.86 -8.55 11.80
N GLY A 327 -5.67 -8.03 10.58
CA GLY A 327 -5.16 -8.81 9.46
C GLY A 327 -3.80 -9.45 9.74
N TYR A 328 -2.83 -8.66 10.21
CA TYR A 328 -1.51 -9.16 10.60
C TYR A 328 -1.54 -9.99 11.89
N ALA A 329 -2.41 -9.67 12.85
CA ALA A 329 -2.59 -10.47 14.05
C ALA A 329 -3.03 -11.91 13.70
N TYR A 330 -4.04 -12.06 12.85
CA TYR A 330 -4.44 -13.37 12.33
C TYR A 330 -3.29 -14.02 11.53
N GLN A 331 -2.63 -13.28 10.63
CA GLN A 331 -1.57 -13.82 9.77
C GLN A 331 -0.36 -14.38 10.57
N TYR A 332 0.01 -13.75 11.68
CA TYR A 332 1.17 -14.15 12.50
C TYR A 332 0.85 -15.05 13.69
N PHE A 333 -0.35 -14.93 14.27
CA PHE A 333 -0.68 -15.58 15.55
C PHE A 333 -1.76 -16.65 15.45
N LEU A 334 -2.59 -16.70 14.40
CA LEU A 334 -3.62 -17.76 14.28
C LEU A 334 -3.03 -19.19 14.32
N PRO A 335 -1.96 -19.53 13.57
CA PRO A 335 -1.39 -20.87 13.65
C PRO A 335 -0.92 -21.23 15.07
N ILE A 336 -0.46 -20.23 15.83
CA ILE A 336 -0.01 -20.36 17.22
C ILE A 336 -1.20 -20.63 18.14
N ILE A 337 -2.29 -19.86 18.01
CA ILE A 337 -3.52 -20.02 18.78
C ILE A 337 -4.15 -21.41 18.54
N LEU A 338 -4.16 -21.88 17.28
CA LEU A 338 -4.64 -23.23 16.93
C LEU A 338 -3.80 -24.34 17.59
N ARG A 339 -2.46 -24.22 17.57
CA ARG A 339 -1.57 -25.22 18.18
C ARG A 339 -1.61 -25.17 19.72
N ASP A 340 -1.34 -24.01 20.31
CA ASP A 340 -1.10 -23.85 21.75
C ASP A 340 -2.41 -23.68 22.55
N GLY A 341 -3.43 -23.05 21.96
CA GLY A 341 -4.71 -22.79 22.61
C GLY A 341 -5.76 -23.88 22.43
N MET A 342 -5.75 -24.57 21.29
CA MET A 342 -6.75 -25.58 20.93
C MET A 342 -6.19 -27.01 20.86
N GLY A 343 -4.89 -27.20 21.05
CA GLY A 343 -4.25 -28.51 21.13
C GLY A 343 -4.09 -29.23 19.79
N TYR A 344 -4.24 -28.54 18.66
CA TYR A 344 -3.96 -29.13 17.34
C TYR A 344 -2.47 -29.41 17.16
N THR A 345 -2.15 -30.47 16.42
CA THR A 345 -0.75 -30.69 15.98
C THR A 345 -0.31 -29.56 15.05
N GLY A 346 1.00 -29.30 14.97
CA GLY A 346 1.51 -28.19 14.15
C GLY A 346 1.12 -28.27 12.67
N THR A 347 1.00 -29.47 12.12
CA THR A 347 0.55 -29.70 10.74
C THR A 347 -0.96 -29.48 10.61
N GLN A 348 -1.78 -29.93 11.57
CA GLN A 348 -3.21 -29.60 11.60
C GLN A 348 -3.48 -28.10 11.71
N ALA A 349 -2.73 -27.37 12.55
CA ALA A 349 -2.88 -25.92 12.71
C ALA A 349 -2.60 -25.15 11.41
N GLN A 350 -1.63 -25.59 10.60
CA GLN A 350 -1.38 -25.03 9.27
C GLN A 350 -2.54 -25.31 8.30
N LEU A 351 -3.05 -26.55 8.28
CA LEU A 351 -4.18 -26.93 7.42
C LEU A 351 -5.48 -26.17 7.78
N LEU A 352 -5.77 -26.02 9.08
CA LEU A 352 -6.89 -25.24 9.62
C LEU A 352 -6.77 -23.73 9.34
N SER A 353 -5.56 -23.23 9.06
CA SER A 353 -5.34 -21.83 8.70
C SER A 353 -5.70 -21.51 7.24
N ALA A 354 -5.94 -22.51 6.36
CA ALA A 354 -6.22 -22.28 4.94
C ALA A 354 -7.68 -21.87 4.61
N PRO A 355 -8.73 -22.55 5.13
CA PRO A 355 -10.12 -22.24 4.78
C PRO A 355 -10.55 -20.77 4.99
N PRO A 356 -10.13 -20.06 6.05
CA PRO A 356 -10.50 -18.67 6.26
C PRO A 356 -10.08 -17.71 5.14
N TYR A 357 -8.96 -17.97 4.45
CA TYR A 357 -8.54 -17.16 3.30
C TYR A 357 -9.38 -17.43 2.04
N VAL A 358 -9.84 -18.68 1.84
CA VAL A 358 -10.75 -19.02 0.74
C VAL A 358 -12.10 -18.33 0.93
N PHE A 359 -12.63 -18.36 2.17
CA PHE A 359 -13.83 -17.61 2.52
C PHE A 359 -13.63 -16.09 2.37
N ALA A 360 -12.48 -15.56 2.78
CA ALA A 360 -12.13 -14.15 2.63
C ALA A 360 -12.08 -13.68 1.17
N ALA A 361 -11.60 -14.51 0.24
CA ALA A 361 -11.64 -14.19 -1.19
C ALA A 361 -13.09 -14.03 -1.70
N ILE A 362 -14.00 -14.90 -1.29
CA ILE A 362 -15.42 -14.87 -1.66
C ILE A 362 -16.09 -13.61 -1.08
N VAL A 363 -15.90 -13.34 0.21
CA VAL A 363 -16.45 -12.15 0.89
C VAL A 363 -15.89 -10.86 0.25
N CYS A 364 -14.58 -10.80 -0.01
CA CYS A 364 -13.95 -9.64 -0.66
C CYS A 364 -14.54 -9.36 -2.05
N TYR A 365 -14.82 -10.39 -2.85
CA TYR A 365 -15.44 -10.21 -4.16
C TYR A 365 -16.90 -9.71 -4.04
N ILE A 366 -17.71 -10.34 -3.19
CA ILE A 366 -19.12 -9.97 -2.99
C ILE A 366 -19.23 -8.53 -2.46
N SER A 367 -18.45 -8.17 -1.45
CA SER A 367 -18.48 -6.83 -0.84
C SER A 367 -17.92 -5.75 -1.78
N GLY A 368 -16.95 -6.09 -2.64
CA GLY A 368 -16.52 -5.24 -3.73
C GLY A 368 -17.64 -4.97 -4.73
N TRP A 369 -18.34 -6.02 -5.16
CA TRP A 369 -19.48 -5.91 -6.07
C TRP A 369 -20.65 -5.11 -5.48
N ILE A 370 -20.98 -5.31 -4.20
CA ILE A 370 -22.00 -4.52 -3.47
C ILE A 370 -21.58 -3.04 -3.41
N GLY A 371 -20.33 -2.74 -3.04
CA GLY A 371 -19.83 -1.37 -2.95
C GLY A 371 -19.78 -0.63 -4.29
N ASP A 372 -19.45 -1.35 -5.37
CA ASP A 372 -19.52 -0.83 -6.73
C ASP A 372 -20.98 -0.62 -7.19
N ARG A 373 -21.89 -1.55 -6.86
CA ARG A 373 -23.29 -1.52 -7.30
C ARG A 373 -24.12 -0.42 -6.62
N PHE A 374 -23.92 -0.22 -5.33
CA PHE A 374 -24.66 0.77 -4.53
C PHE A 374 -23.91 2.10 -4.36
N GLN A 375 -22.66 2.20 -4.83
CA GLN A 375 -21.79 3.37 -4.70
C GLN A 375 -21.62 3.84 -3.24
N ILE A 376 -21.57 2.88 -2.31
CA ILE A 376 -21.31 3.09 -0.89
C ILE A 376 -20.07 2.28 -0.46
N ARG A 377 -19.26 2.83 0.43
CA ARG A 377 -17.98 2.27 0.87
C ARG A 377 -17.85 2.31 2.39
N GLY A 378 -18.05 3.48 3.02
CA GLY A 378 -17.93 3.68 4.47
C GLY A 378 -18.76 2.68 5.28
N PRO A 379 -20.09 2.58 5.05
CA PRO A 379 -20.93 1.62 5.75
C PRO A 379 -20.50 0.16 5.56
N ILE A 380 -19.98 -0.21 4.38
CA ILE A 380 -19.53 -1.58 4.12
C ILE A 380 -18.26 -1.88 4.94
N VAL A 381 -17.29 -0.96 4.95
CA VAL A 381 -16.07 -1.10 5.76
C VAL A 381 -16.41 -1.14 7.24
N ALA A 382 -17.32 -0.30 7.73
CA ALA A 382 -17.77 -0.31 9.12
C ALA A 382 -18.40 -1.65 9.53
N VAL A 383 -19.28 -2.22 8.70
CA VAL A 383 -19.87 -3.56 8.93
C VAL A 383 -18.80 -4.65 8.97
N HIS A 384 -17.83 -4.63 8.06
CA HIS A 384 -16.76 -5.63 8.02
C HIS A 384 -15.81 -5.51 9.22
N GLN A 385 -15.48 -4.30 9.66
CA GLN A 385 -14.70 -4.08 10.88
C GLN A 385 -15.46 -4.52 12.14
N ALA A 386 -16.78 -4.33 12.20
CA ALA A 386 -17.61 -4.83 13.30
C ALA A 386 -17.61 -6.38 13.34
N LEU A 387 -17.79 -7.03 12.19
CA LEU A 387 -17.75 -8.49 12.08
C LEU A 387 -16.35 -9.06 12.40
N THR A 388 -15.28 -8.38 11.98
CA THR A 388 -13.89 -8.75 12.35
C THR A 388 -13.66 -8.62 13.86
N ALA A 389 -14.18 -7.57 14.49
CA ALA A 389 -14.05 -7.35 15.94
C ALA A 389 -14.81 -8.42 16.75
N ILE A 390 -16.00 -8.81 16.28
CA ILE A 390 -16.76 -9.95 16.85
C ILE A 390 -15.99 -11.25 16.63
N GLY A 391 -15.51 -11.51 15.41
CA GLY A 391 -14.70 -12.68 15.06
C GLY A 391 -13.50 -12.86 16.00
N MET A 392 -12.75 -11.79 16.30
CA MET A 392 -11.58 -11.89 17.18
C MET A 392 -11.94 -12.13 18.66
N LEU A 393 -13.03 -11.53 19.17
CA LEU A 393 -13.55 -11.89 20.50
C LEU A 393 -13.96 -13.37 20.55
N VAL A 394 -14.57 -13.86 19.47
CA VAL A 394 -15.06 -15.23 19.36
C VAL A 394 -13.92 -16.24 19.19
N THR A 395 -12.85 -15.95 18.44
CA THR A 395 -11.64 -16.81 18.34
C THR A 395 -11.01 -17.07 19.71
N VAL A 396 -11.09 -16.13 20.67
CA VAL A 396 -10.42 -16.25 21.98
C VAL A 396 -11.34 -16.64 23.14
N TYR A 397 -12.59 -16.15 23.16
CA TYR A 397 -13.55 -16.47 24.23
C TYR A 397 -14.56 -17.57 23.83
N GLY A 398 -14.60 -17.93 22.55
CA GLY A 398 -15.45 -19.00 22.03
C GLY A 398 -15.01 -20.37 22.53
N LYS A 399 -15.67 -20.87 23.58
CA LYS A 399 -15.52 -22.26 24.01
C LYS A 399 -16.05 -23.19 22.92
N SER A 400 -15.17 -23.85 22.19
CA SER A 400 -15.54 -24.88 21.21
C SER A 400 -14.74 -26.17 21.39
N THR A 401 -15.46 -27.23 21.76
CA THR A 401 -15.00 -28.62 21.70
C THR A 401 -15.11 -29.15 20.27
N GLY A 402 -14.31 -28.65 19.32
CA GLY A 402 -14.21 -29.24 17.97
C GLY A 402 -13.82 -28.30 16.82
N ALA A 403 -13.24 -28.89 15.77
CA ALA A 403 -12.61 -28.20 14.63
C ALA A 403 -13.57 -27.44 13.70
N ARG A 404 -14.85 -27.84 13.65
CA ARG A 404 -15.83 -27.22 12.74
C ARG A 404 -16.10 -25.77 13.14
N ASN A 405 -16.45 -25.55 14.40
CA ASN A 405 -16.74 -24.20 14.90
C ASN A 405 -15.47 -23.32 14.89
N VAL A 406 -14.28 -23.87 15.12
CA VAL A 406 -13.01 -23.11 15.01
C VAL A 406 -12.87 -22.51 13.61
N THR A 407 -13.09 -23.35 12.58
CA THR A 407 -13.09 -22.89 11.19
C THR A 407 -14.14 -21.80 10.97
N ASP A 408 -15.37 -21.97 11.48
CA ASP A 408 -16.46 -20.99 11.35
C ASP A 408 -16.18 -19.66 12.08
N MET A 409 -15.44 -19.70 13.20
CA MET A 409 -15.05 -18.53 13.99
C MET A 409 -13.93 -17.74 13.31
N ASP A 410 -12.89 -18.41 12.80
CA ASP A 410 -11.79 -17.78 12.08
C ASP A 410 -12.22 -17.28 10.69
N ASN A 411 -13.19 -17.95 10.05
CA ASN A 411 -13.90 -17.44 8.88
C ASN A 411 -14.55 -16.07 9.15
N LEU A 412 -15.14 -15.84 10.34
CA LEU A 412 -15.77 -14.56 10.69
C LEU A 412 -14.74 -13.44 10.93
N GLY A 413 -13.55 -13.77 11.43
CA GLY A 413 -12.45 -12.81 11.59
C GLY A 413 -11.74 -12.48 10.28
N ILE A 414 -11.10 -13.49 9.67
CA ILE A 414 -10.27 -13.34 8.47
C ILE A 414 -11.12 -13.05 7.23
N GLY A 415 -12.33 -13.63 7.14
CA GLY A 415 -13.24 -13.44 6.01
C GLY A 415 -13.54 -11.99 5.71
N PHE A 416 -13.81 -11.20 6.75
CA PHE A 416 -14.27 -9.83 6.63
C PHE A 416 -13.14 -8.79 6.67
N VAL A 417 -12.00 -9.10 7.31
CA VAL A 417 -10.88 -8.15 7.38
C VAL A 417 -10.23 -7.88 6.02
N GLN A 418 -10.13 -8.90 5.15
CA GLN A 418 -9.41 -8.79 3.88
C GLN A 418 -10.08 -7.84 2.86
N PHE A 419 -11.40 -7.66 2.93
CA PHE A 419 -12.11 -6.66 2.12
C PHE A 419 -11.76 -5.22 2.53
N CYS A 420 -11.52 -4.99 3.83
CA CYS A 420 -11.39 -3.63 4.35
C CYS A 420 -10.16 -2.89 3.81
N VAL A 421 -9.06 -3.59 3.47
CA VAL A 421 -7.84 -2.97 2.91
C VAL A 421 -8.12 -2.28 1.56
N PRO A 422 -8.58 -3.00 0.51
CA PRO A 422 -8.97 -2.36 -0.75
C PRO A 422 -10.19 -1.44 -0.58
N GLY A 423 -11.10 -1.75 0.34
CA GLY A 423 -12.26 -0.91 0.66
C GLY A 423 -11.88 0.50 1.15
N VAL A 424 -10.96 0.61 2.12
CA VAL A 424 -10.45 1.90 2.63
C VAL A 424 -9.65 2.65 1.56
N LEU A 425 -8.79 1.96 0.81
CA LEU A 425 -8.02 2.57 -0.28
C LEU A 425 -8.93 3.13 -1.38
N ALA A 426 -9.99 2.41 -1.76
CA ALA A 426 -10.99 2.87 -2.73
C ALA A 426 -11.84 4.03 -2.17
N PHE A 427 -12.28 3.96 -0.92
CA PHE A 427 -13.03 5.02 -0.25
C PHE A 427 -12.26 6.33 -0.19
N GLN A 428 -10.95 6.26 0.07
CA GLN A 428 -10.05 7.40 0.03
C GLN A 428 -9.86 7.92 -1.41
N ALA A 429 -9.53 7.04 -2.36
CA ALA A 429 -9.24 7.42 -3.74
C ALA A 429 -10.44 8.11 -4.42
N ASN A 430 -11.65 7.64 -4.16
CA ASN A 430 -12.89 8.20 -4.71
C ASN A 430 -13.24 9.58 -4.13
N ASN A 431 -12.70 9.94 -2.96
CA ASN A 431 -13.02 11.17 -2.24
C ASN A 431 -11.94 12.27 -2.37
N ILE A 432 -10.88 12.04 -3.16
CA ILE A 432 -9.80 13.02 -3.41
C ILE A 432 -9.58 13.22 -4.91
N THR A 433 -9.79 14.46 -5.36
CA THR A 433 -9.81 14.86 -6.78
C THR A 433 -8.44 15.36 -7.26
N SER A 434 -7.78 16.23 -6.48
CA SER A 434 -6.44 16.77 -6.75
C SER A 434 -5.36 15.67 -6.79
N HIS A 435 -4.46 15.75 -7.77
CA HIS A 435 -3.36 14.81 -7.96
C HIS A 435 -2.34 14.85 -6.81
N SER A 436 -1.85 16.04 -6.45
CA SER A 436 -0.92 16.24 -5.33
C SER A 436 -1.54 15.79 -3.99
N LYS A 437 -2.82 16.10 -3.76
CA LYS A 437 -3.57 15.63 -2.57
C LYS A 437 -3.71 14.11 -2.54
N ARG A 438 -4.00 13.47 -3.69
CA ARG A 438 -4.14 12.00 -3.82
C ARG A 438 -2.81 11.29 -3.53
N ALA A 439 -1.70 11.84 -4.02
CA ALA A 439 -0.36 11.34 -3.74
C ALA A 439 -0.04 11.41 -2.23
N VAL A 440 -0.24 12.56 -1.59
CA VAL A 440 -0.02 12.71 -0.13
C VAL A 440 -0.91 11.76 0.66
N ALA A 441 -2.21 11.72 0.35
CA ALA A 441 -3.17 10.85 1.01
C ALA A 441 -2.78 9.36 0.91
N SER A 442 -2.37 8.90 -0.28
CA SER A 442 -1.94 7.51 -0.50
C SER A 442 -0.73 7.14 0.36
N ALA A 443 0.21 8.07 0.55
CA ALA A 443 1.36 7.86 1.42
C ALA A 443 0.93 7.75 2.89
N THR A 444 0.18 8.73 3.40
CA THR A 444 -0.29 8.74 4.80
C THR A 444 -1.10 7.50 5.14
N CYS A 445 -1.96 7.05 4.21
CA CYS A 445 -2.74 5.82 4.40
C CYS A 445 -1.84 4.57 4.45
N LEU A 446 -0.90 4.41 3.52
CA LEU A 446 0.01 3.26 3.48
C LEU A 446 0.95 3.21 4.71
N ILE A 447 1.37 4.36 5.24
CA ILE A 447 2.08 4.45 6.53
C ILE A 447 1.21 3.91 7.67
N GLY A 448 -0.08 4.28 7.70
CA GLY A 448 -1.06 3.71 8.64
C GLY A 448 -1.13 2.17 8.56
N GLY A 449 -1.11 1.62 7.35
CA GLY A 449 -1.07 0.16 7.15
C GLY A 449 0.20 -0.51 7.71
N GLY A 450 1.35 0.19 7.66
CA GLY A 450 2.57 -0.28 8.33
C GLY A 450 2.49 -0.17 9.85
N ILE A 451 1.95 0.95 10.37
CA ILE A 451 1.74 1.18 11.81
C ILE A 451 0.83 0.09 12.41
N GLY A 452 -0.23 -0.33 11.70
CA GLY A 452 -1.07 -1.46 12.12
C GLY A 452 -0.29 -2.76 12.32
N GLY A 453 0.69 -3.03 11.46
CA GLY A 453 1.63 -4.16 11.61
C GLY A 453 2.56 -4.03 12.80
N VAL A 454 3.09 -2.83 13.07
CA VAL A 454 3.88 -2.56 14.29
C VAL A 454 3.04 -2.79 15.54
N ILE A 455 1.82 -2.25 15.60
CA ILE A 455 0.91 -2.44 16.76
C ILE A 455 0.59 -3.93 16.94
N ALA A 456 0.20 -4.64 15.87
CA ALA A 456 -0.08 -6.07 15.93
C ALA A 456 1.11 -6.88 16.50
N SER A 457 2.35 -6.53 16.12
CA SER A 457 3.55 -7.22 16.62
C SER A 457 3.81 -7.05 18.12
N VAL A 458 3.47 -5.89 18.69
CA VAL A 458 3.75 -5.52 20.09
C VAL A 458 2.64 -5.96 21.03
N VAL A 459 1.38 -5.81 20.62
CA VAL A 459 0.23 -6.00 21.51
C VAL A 459 -0.08 -7.50 21.68
N PHE A 460 0.20 -8.34 20.69
CA PHE A 460 0.11 -9.81 20.80
C PHE A 460 1.37 -10.37 21.49
N MET A 461 1.45 -10.18 22.81
CA MET A 461 2.61 -10.55 23.61
C MET A 461 2.67 -12.06 23.86
N ALA A 462 3.84 -12.67 23.61
CA ALA A 462 4.06 -14.10 23.85
C ALA A 462 3.77 -14.57 25.29
N ARG A 463 3.88 -13.66 26.28
CA ARG A 463 3.56 -13.93 27.70
C ARG A 463 2.06 -14.20 27.96
N GLU A 464 1.18 -13.82 27.03
CA GLU A 464 -0.28 -13.95 27.13
C GLU A 464 -0.82 -15.11 26.28
N ASN A 465 0.07 -15.91 25.67
CA ASN A 465 -0.29 -17.14 24.97
C ASN A 465 -1.05 -18.10 25.93
N PRO A 466 -2.17 -18.72 25.50
CA PRO A 466 -2.75 -18.68 24.16
C PRO A 466 -3.84 -17.61 23.94
N HIS A 467 -4.28 -16.91 25.00
CA HIS A 467 -5.46 -16.05 24.94
C HIS A 467 -5.20 -14.65 24.39
N TYR A 468 -3.94 -14.16 24.44
CA TYR A 468 -3.51 -12.84 23.92
C TYR A 468 -4.50 -11.70 24.26
N THR A 469 -4.96 -11.64 25.51
CA THR A 469 -6.09 -10.80 25.92
C THR A 469 -5.86 -9.31 25.65
N THR A 470 -4.65 -8.80 25.86
CA THR A 470 -4.30 -7.41 25.50
C THR A 470 -4.40 -7.18 24.00
N GLY A 471 -3.98 -8.17 23.19
CA GLY A 471 -4.10 -8.20 21.73
C GLY A 471 -5.54 -8.04 21.26
N VAL A 472 -6.43 -8.90 21.77
CA VAL A 472 -7.85 -8.90 21.41
C VAL A 472 -8.55 -7.60 21.81
N TRP A 473 -8.43 -7.17 23.07
CA TRP A 473 -9.11 -5.98 23.56
C TRP A 473 -8.63 -4.69 22.90
N THR A 474 -7.33 -4.58 22.61
CA THR A 474 -6.79 -3.44 21.85
C THR A 474 -7.32 -3.44 20.42
N THR A 475 -7.35 -4.61 19.77
CA THR A 475 -7.90 -4.73 18.40
C THR A 475 -9.38 -4.36 18.37
N PHE A 476 -10.17 -4.85 19.32
CA PHE A 476 -11.58 -4.50 19.48
C PHE A 476 -11.76 -2.98 19.66
N ALA A 477 -11.02 -2.35 20.57
CA ALA A 477 -11.08 -0.92 20.81
C ALA A 477 -10.71 -0.10 19.56
N VAL A 478 -9.64 -0.48 18.86
CA VAL A 478 -9.20 0.18 17.62
C VAL A 478 -10.26 0.03 16.51
N CYS A 479 -10.88 -1.14 16.35
CA CYS A 479 -12.00 -1.34 15.42
C CYS A 479 -13.22 -0.48 15.79
N MET A 480 -13.60 -0.37 17.07
CA MET A 480 -14.74 0.46 17.50
C MET A 480 -14.48 1.97 17.29
N VAL A 481 -13.25 2.44 17.53
CA VAL A 481 -12.85 3.82 17.20
C VAL A 481 -12.92 4.05 15.69
N SER A 482 -12.43 3.11 14.88
CA SER A 482 -12.46 3.19 13.42
C SER A 482 -13.89 3.25 12.88
N ILE A 483 -14.81 2.39 13.36
CA ILE A 483 -16.24 2.44 13.02
C ILE A 483 -16.83 3.81 13.38
N SER A 484 -16.52 4.34 14.56
CA SER A 484 -17.00 5.66 15.01
C SER A 484 -16.48 6.80 14.12
N LEU A 485 -15.22 6.73 13.68
CA LEU A 485 -14.62 7.70 12.76
C LEU A 485 -15.17 7.59 11.34
N ILE A 486 -15.44 6.38 10.84
CA ILE A 486 -16.13 6.14 9.56
C ILE A 486 -17.52 6.77 9.61
N LEU A 487 -18.36 6.41 10.59
CA LEU A 487 -19.71 6.97 10.72
C LEU A 487 -19.70 8.50 10.87
N GLY A 488 -18.74 9.05 11.62
CA GLY A 488 -18.54 10.49 11.74
C GLY A 488 -18.16 11.16 10.41
N LEU A 489 -17.27 10.53 9.64
CA LEU A 489 -16.87 11.00 8.31
C LEU A 489 -18.03 10.89 7.31
N ASP A 490 -18.74 9.76 7.25
CA ASP A 490 -19.87 9.53 6.35
C ASP A 490 -21.00 10.53 6.62
N LEU A 491 -21.32 10.81 7.88
CA LEU A 491 -22.28 11.85 8.27
C LEU A 491 -21.80 13.25 7.84
N HIS A 492 -20.49 13.53 7.92
CA HIS A 492 -19.91 14.79 7.46
C HIS A 492 -20.00 14.93 5.94
N LEU A 493 -19.61 13.89 5.19
CA LEU A 493 -19.68 13.83 3.72
C LEU A 493 -21.14 13.88 3.23
N TRP A 494 -22.08 13.22 3.92
CA TRP A 494 -23.51 13.30 3.62
C TRP A 494 -24.07 14.72 3.81
N ARG A 495 -23.68 15.41 4.90
CA ARG A 495 -24.04 16.82 5.11
C ARG A 495 -23.44 17.73 4.02
N GLN A 496 -22.19 17.52 3.61
CA GLN A 496 -21.58 18.25 2.49
C GLN A 496 -22.30 17.97 1.15
N ASN A 497 -22.60 16.72 0.85
CA ASN A 497 -23.37 16.32 -0.34
C ASN A 497 -24.77 16.94 -0.35
N LYS A 498 -25.47 17.01 0.80
CA LYS A 498 -26.77 17.68 0.92
C LYS A 498 -26.66 19.20 0.68
N ALA A 499 -25.61 19.85 1.17
CA ALA A 499 -25.36 21.27 0.93
C ALA A 499 -25.00 21.56 -0.54
N ALA A 500 -24.21 20.69 -1.18
CA ALA A 500 -23.85 20.80 -2.59
C ALA A 500 -25.05 20.56 -3.52
N LYS A 501 -25.89 19.55 -3.24
CA LYS A 501 -27.18 19.35 -3.93
C LYS A 501 -28.12 20.54 -3.79
N ALA A 502 -28.04 21.28 -2.69
CA ALA A 502 -28.79 22.51 -2.47
C ALA A 502 -28.13 23.77 -3.06
N GLY A 503 -27.04 23.64 -3.85
CA GLY A 503 -26.32 24.75 -4.48
C GLY A 503 -25.51 25.63 -3.53
N ARG A 504 -25.41 25.29 -2.23
CA ARG A 504 -24.81 26.15 -1.20
C ARG A 504 -23.29 26.02 -1.08
N ARG A 505 -22.67 25.04 -1.77
CA ARG A 505 -21.24 24.75 -1.67
C ARG A 505 -20.76 23.93 -2.88
N MET A 506 -19.55 24.20 -3.36
CA MET A 506 -18.82 23.33 -4.29
C MET A 506 -17.90 22.38 -3.49
N ASN A 507 -17.93 21.09 -3.81
CA ASN A 507 -17.10 20.08 -3.14
C ASN A 507 -15.76 19.95 -3.87
N GLU A 508 -14.64 20.01 -3.14
CA GLU A 508 -13.25 20.02 -3.71
C GLU A 508 -13.10 20.97 -4.93
N GLY A 509 -13.77 22.12 -4.90
CA GLY A 509 -13.71 23.14 -5.96
C GLY A 509 -14.48 22.83 -7.25
N MET A 510 -15.17 21.68 -7.37
CA MET A 510 -15.90 21.28 -8.58
C MET A 510 -17.42 21.43 -8.46
N ALA A 511 -18.05 21.86 -9.56
CA ALA A 511 -19.51 21.89 -9.69
C ALA A 511 -20.07 20.47 -9.91
N GLY A 512 -21.19 20.14 -9.26
CA GLY A 512 -21.88 18.86 -9.42
C GLY A 512 -21.20 17.62 -8.81
N TRP A 513 -19.94 17.73 -8.36
CA TRP A 513 -19.21 16.61 -7.77
C TRP A 513 -19.68 16.29 -6.34
N MET A 514 -19.81 15.00 -6.03
CA MET A 514 -20.31 14.49 -4.76
C MET A 514 -19.34 13.47 -4.19
N TYR A 515 -19.13 13.53 -2.88
CA TYR A 515 -18.34 12.53 -2.16
C TYR A 515 -19.03 11.17 -2.20
N THR A 516 -18.24 10.11 -2.29
CA THR A 516 -18.70 8.74 -2.04
C THR A 516 -18.86 8.55 -0.54
N LEU A 517 -20.03 8.06 -0.10
CA LEU A 517 -20.29 7.63 1.27
C LEU A 517 -19.71 6.23 1.50
#